data_AF-A0A099SET4-F1
#
_entry.id   AF-A0A099SET4-F1
#
_cell.length_a   1.000
_cell.length_b   1.000
_cell.length_c   1.000
_cell.angle_alpha   90.00
_cell.angle_beta   90.00
_cell.angle_gamma   90.00
#
_symmetry.space_group_name_H-M   'P 1'
#
loop_
_entity.id
_entity.type
_entity.pdbx_description
1 polymer ?
#
loop_
_entity_poly.entity_id
_entity_poly.type
_entity_poly.pdbx_seq_one_letter_code
_entity_poly.pdbx_strand_id
1 'polypeptide(L)' 'MAITTKKVLRMTFSNAAGKAVTISLNQPKEGITVAEIESVMDQIISKDIFFTSGGGLVSKRDIKIVDTTTEDLYEQPEG' A
#
# COMPACT_ATOMS: atom_id res chain seq x y z
N MET A 1 -12.76 -25.77 -0.35
CA MET A 1 -12.96 -24.60 -1.24
C MET A 1 -13.11 -23.34 -0.42
N ALA A 2 -12.01 -22.67 -0.12
CA ALA A 2 -12.00 -21.39 0.56
C ALA A 2 -11.91 -20.27 -0.49
N ILE A 3 -12.66 -19.19 -0.28
CA ILE A 3 -12.44 -17.93 -0.99
C ILE A 3 -11.68 -17.03 -0.02
N THR A 4 -10.45 -16.66 -0.37
CA THR A 4 -9.66 -15.73 0.43
C THR A 4 -9.59 -14.39 -0.28
N THR A 5 -10.14 -13.36 0.34
CA THR A 5 -10.03 -11.97 -0.13
C THR A 5 -8.95 -11.24 0.66
N LYS A 6 -7.96 -10.66 -0.03
CA LYS A 6 -6.88 -9.86 0.57
C LYS A 6 -6.82 -8.49 -0.06
N LYS A 7 -6.92 -7.45 0.77
CA LYS A 7 -6.73 -6.05 0.36
C LYS A 7 -5.37 -5.53 0.79
N VAL A 8 -4.67 -4.87 -0.12
CA VAL A 8 -3.36 -4.27 0.14
C VAL A 8 -3.35 -2.85 -0.40
N LEU A 9 -3.17 -1.86 0.48
CA LEU A 9 -2.97 -0.48 0.09
C LEU A 9 -1.48 -0.26 -0.23
N ARG A 10 -1.17 0.09 -1.47
CA ARG A 10 0.17 0.47 -1.91
C ARG A 10 0.23 1.98 -2.13
N MET A 11 1.10 2.62 -1.38
CA MET A 11 1.40 4.04 -1.47
C MET A 11 2.82 4.20 -2.00
N THR A 12 2.98 4.92 -3.09
CA THR A 12 4.28 5.22 -3.69
C THR A 12 4.58 6.69 -3.50
N PHE A 13 5.77 6.97 -3.02
CA PHE A 13 6.29 8.30 -2.76
C PHE A 13 7.54 8.53 -3.60
N SER A 14 7.87 9.78 -3.87
CA SER A 14 9.17 10.17 -4.38
C SER A 14 10.00 10.73 -3.23
N ASN A 15 11.25 10.29 -3.12
CA ASN A 15 12.20 10.89 -2.19
C ASN A 15 12.97 12.06 -2.82
N ALA A 16 13.74 12.77 -2.00
CA ALA A 16 14.54 13.92 -2.43
C ALA A 16 15.53 13.59 -3.58
N ALA A 17 16.02 12.36 -3.65
CA ALA A 17 16.87 11.87 -4.74
C ALA A 17 16.09 11.45 -6.02
N GLY A 18 14.77 11.65 -6.06
CA GLY A 18 13.93 11.27 -7.21
C GLY A 18 13.63 9.78 -7.33
N LYS A 19 14.00 8.96 -6.33
CA LYS A 19 13.68 7.53 -6.30
C LYS A 19 12.26 7.29 -5.78
N ALA A 20 11.61 6.27 -6.34
CA ALA A 20 10.30 5.83 -5.88
C ALA A 20 10.42 4.93 -4.65
N VAL A 21 9.70 5.26 -3.59
CA VAL A 21 9.61 4.49 -2.35
C VAL A 21 8.18 3.96 -2.24
N THR A 22 8.02 2.64 -2.14
CA THR A 22 6.70 2.02 -2.04
C THR A 22 6.48 1.51 -0.62
N ILE A 23 5.41 1.97 0.02
CA ILE A 23 4.92 1.51 1.31
C ILE A 23 3.66 0.68 1.05
N SER A 24 3.66 -0.57 1.53
CA SER A 24 2.53 -1.49 1.40
C SER A 24 1.91 -1.72 2.77
N LEU A 25 0.61 -1.47 2.91
CA LEU A 25 -0.18 -1.74 4.09
C LEU A 25 -1.14 -2.88 3.79
N ASN A 26 -0.95 -4.01 4.48
CA ASN A 26 -1.88 -5.13 4.43
C ASN A 26 -3.12 -4.79 5.26
N GLN A 27 -4.30 -5.18 4.77
CA GLN A 27 -5.58 -4.94 5.46
C GLN A 27 -5.79 -3.45 5.79
N PRO A 28 -5.86 -2.57 4.76
CA PRO A 28 -6.23 -1.18 5.01
C PRO A 28 -7.61 -1.11 5.66
N LYS A 29 -7.82 -0.08 6.47
CA LYS A 29 -9.10 0.17 7.16
C LYS A 29 -10.24 0.19 6.14
N GLU A 30 -11.34 -0.50 6.45
CA GLU A 30 -12.52 -0.50 5.59
C GLU A 30 -13.17 0.88 5.56
N GLY A 31 -13.62 1.29 4.37
CA GLY A 31 -14.20 2.61 4.14
C GLY A 31 -13.19 3.75 4.06
N ILE A 32 -11.89 3.46 4.02
CA ILE A 32 -10.88 4.51 3.85
C ILE A 32 -11.05 5.19 2.49
N THR A 33 -11.13 6.52 2.53
CA THR A 33 -11.28 7.35 1.33
C THR A 33 -9.93 7.76 0.78
N VAL A 34 -9.88 8.10 -0.51
CA VAL A 34 -8.65 8.64 -1.13
C VAL A 34 -8.14 9.85 -0.35
N ALA A 35 -9.04 10.75 0.07
CA ALA A 35 -8.69 11.95 0.84
C ALA A 35 -8.01 11.64 2.18
N GLU A 36 -8.47 10.61 2.91
CA GLU A 36 -7.82 10.19 4.14
C GLU A 36 -6.42 9.65 3.89
N ILE A 37 -6.25 8.84 2.83
CA ILE A 37 -4.93 8.30 2.51
C ILE A 37 -4.00 9.43 2.06
N GLU A 38 -4.47 10.38 1.26
CA GLU A 38 -3.69 11.56 0.89
C GLU A 38 -3.29 12.37 2.12
N SER A 39 -4.20 12.59 3.07
CA SER A 39 -3.86 13.27 4.31
C SER A 39 -2.78 12.53 5.11
N VAL A 40 -2.82 11.20 5.14
CA VAL A 40 -1.78 10.38 5.78
C VAL A 40 -0.47 10.47 5.01
N MET A 41 -0.50 10.43 3.67
CA MET A 41 0.68 10.60 2.82
C MET A 41 1.33 11.97 3.05
N ASP A 42 0.53 13.03 3.15
CA ASP A 42 0.99 14.39 3.41
C ASP A 42 1.55 14.51 4.84
N GLN A 43 0.93 13.87 5.84
CA GLN A 43 1.49 13.78 7.19
C GLN A 43 2.82 13.02 7.21
N ILE A 44 2.95 11.94 6.44
CA ILE A 44 4.19 11.15 6.32
C ILE A 44 5.32 12.02 5.76
N ILE A 45 5.05 12.78 4.69
CA ILE A 45 5.98 13.73 4.08
C ILE A 45 6.31 14.85 5.05
N SER A 46 5.30 15.47 5.66
CA SER A 46 5.48 16.58 6.61
C SER A 46 6.23 16.19 7.87
N LYS A 47 6.07 14.95 8.34
CA LYS A 47 6.81 14.43 9.49
C LYS A 47 8.28 14.16 9.13
N ASP A 48 8.59 13.95 7.86
CA ASP A 48 9.93 13.60 7.36
C ASP A 48 10.61 12.48 8.18
N ILE A 49 9.80 11.57 8.73
CA ILE A 49 10.26 10.50 9.63
C ILE A 49 10.80 9.28 8.87
N PHE A 50 10.57 9.22 7.56
CA PHE A 50 11.00 8.11 6.71
C PHE A 50 12.24 8.52 5.91
N PHE A 51 13.41 8.28 6.52
CA PHE A 51 14.69 8.41 5.82
C PHE A 51 14.94 7.17 4.98
N THR A 52 14.96 7.35 3.66
CA THR A 52 15.38 6.30 2.73
C THR A 52 16.83 6.53 2.29
N SER A 53 17.41 5.56 1.57
CA SER A 53 18.76 5.70 1.01
C SER A 53 18.92 6.90 0.05
N GLY A 54 17.82 7.51 -0.41
CA GLY A 54 17.83 8.73 -1.21
C GLY A 54 17.24 9.96 -0.49
N GLY A 55 17.23 9.96 0.84
CA GLY A 55 16.72 11.06 1.66
C GLY A 55 15.25 10.91 2.05
N GLY A 56 14.68 12.02 2.54
CA GLY A 56 13.29 12.14 2.98
C GLY A 56 12.29 12.02 1.84
N LEU A 57 11.03 11.72 2.19
CA LEU A 57 9.92 11.67 1.25
C LEU A 57 9.47 13.10 0.93
N VAL A 58 9.48 13.49 -0.34
CA VAL A 58 9.19 14.88 -0.76
C VAL A 58 7.85 15.03 -1.49
N SER A 59 7.35 13.96 -2.12
CA SER A 59 6.06 14.02 -2.81
C SER A 59 5.36 12.67 -2.90
N LYS A 60 4.02 12.71 -2.99
CA LYS A 60 3.19 11.54 -3.33
C LYS A 60 3.29 11.26 -4.83
N ARG A 61 3.56 10.01 -5.19
CA ARG A 61 3.76 9.60 -6.59
C ARG A 61 2.60 8.79 -7.14
N ASP A 62 2.14 7.81 -6.39
CA ASP A 62 1.06 6.91 -6.79
C ASP A 62 0.38 6.30 -5.56
N ILE A 63 -0.89 5.99 -5.68
CA ILE A 63 -1.68 5.34 -4.63
C ILE A 63 -2.65 4.36 -5.27
N LYS A 64 -2.63 3.12 -4.79
CA LYS A 64 -3.50 2.07 -5.31
C LYS A 64 -3.90 1.08 -4.23
N ILE A 65 -5.17 0.70 -4.25
CA ILE A 65 -5.66 -0.44 -3.49
C ILE A 65 -5.63 -1.65 -4.42
N VAL A 66 -4.97 -2.71 -3.96
CA VAL A 66 -4.89 -3.99 -4.66
C VAL A 66 -5.80 -4.96 -3.93
N ASP A 67 -6.92 -5.30 -4.55
CA ASP A 67 -7.82 -6.34 -4.10
C ASP A 67 -7.44 -7.64 -4.80
N THR A 68 -7.07 -8.65 -4.01
CA THR A 68 -6.75 -9.99 -4.49
C THR A 68 -7.81 -10.95 -3.98
N THR A 69 -8.51 -11.61 -4.90
CA THR A 69 -9.46 -12.67 -4.58
C THR A 69 -8.87 -13.98 -5.08
N THR A 70 -8.61 -14.90 -4.15
CA THR A 70 -8.17 -16.25 -4.45
C THR A 70 -9.36 -17.17 -4.26
N GLU A 71 -9.77 -17.82 -5.35
CA GLU A 71 -10.81 -18.85 -5.34
C GLU A 71 -10.13 -20.20 -5.59
N ASP A 72 -10.20 -21.08 -4.58
CA ASP A 72 -9.70 -22.44 -4.72
C ASP A 72 -10.69 -23.27 -5.55
N LEU A 73 -10.43 -23.33 -6.86
CA LEU A 73 -11.27 -24.05 -7.84
C LEU A 73 -11.09 -25.57 -7.79
N TYR A 74 -9.98 -26.06 -7.23
CA TYR A 74 -9.69 -27.47 -7.12
C TYR A 74 -8.85 -27.76 -5.87
N GLU A 75 -9.41 -28.55 -4.96
CA GLU A 75 -8.72 -29.09 -3.80
C GLU A 75 -8.57 -30.59 -4.06
N GLN A 76 -7.36 -31.05 -4.41
CA GLN A 76 -7.12 -32.47 -4.59
C GLN A 76 -7.34 -33.12 -3.22
N PRO A 77 -8.28 -34.08 -3.08
CA PRO A 77 -8.43 -34.79 -1.82
C PRO A 77 -7.09 -35.48 -1.53
N GLU A 78 -6.48 -35.13 -0.39
CA GLU A 78 -5.38 -35.92 0.14
C GLU A 78 -5.96 -37.32 0.41
N GLY A 79 -5.44 -38.30 -0.34
CA GLY A 79 -5.92 -39.68 -0.33
C GLY A 79 -5.62 -40.42 0.96
#